data_AF-A0A3D1I9A6-F1
#
_entry.id   AF-A0A3D1I9A6-F1
#
_cell.length_a   1.000
_cell.length_b   1.000
_cell.length_c   1.000
_cell.angle_alpha   90.00
_cell.angle_beta   90.00
_cell.angle_gamma   90.00
#
_symmetry.space_group_name_H-M   'P 1'
#
loop_
_entity.id
_entity.type
_entity.pdbx_description
1 polymer ?
#
loop_
_entity_poly.entity_id
_entity_poly.type
_entity_poly.pdbx_seq_one_letter_code
_entity_poly.pdbx_strand_id
1 'polypeptide(L)' 'SFPVSAGAAAIGEATDDSGRVVVRSAFGTRRMLPMLSGEQLPRIC' A
#
# COMPACT_ATOMS: atom_id res chain seq x y z
N SER A 1 17.51 4.50 18.28
CA SER A 1 16.10 4.07 18.13
C SER A 1 15.24 5.31 18.20
N PHE A 2 14.37 5.54 17.21
CA PHE A 2 13.50 6.72 17.15
C PHE A 2 12.05 6.31 17.43
N PRO A 3 11.34 6.91 18.41
CA PRO A 3 9.96 6.53 18.74
C PRO A 3 9.00 6.61 17.54
N VAL A 4 9.19 7.57 16.64
CA VAL A 4 8.39 7.72 15.41
C VAL A 4 8.47 6.50 14.48
N SER A 5 9.53 5.69 14.61
CA SER A 5 9.77 4.50 13.79
C SER A 5 9.27 3.20 14.43
N ALA A 6 8.59 3.25 15.58
CA ALA A 6 8.21 2.05 16.34
C ALA A 6 7.32 1.08 15.54
N GLY A 7 6.57 1.57 14.54
CA GLY A 7 5.70 0.77 13.68
C GLY A 7 6.28 0.43 12.29
N ALA A 8 7.57 0.65 12.06
CA ALA A 8 8.17 0.40 10.74
C ALA A 8 8.10 -1.09 10.37
N ALA A 9 7.62 -1.38 9.16
CA ALA A 9 7.53 -2.74 8.64
C ALA A 9 7.74 -2.77 7.12
N ALA A 10 8.32 -3.85 6.62
CA ALA A 10 8.32 -4.14 5.19
C ALA A 10 6.91 -4.58 4.77
N ILE A 11 6.32 -3.90 3.77
CA ILE A 11 4.94 -4.15 3.32
C ILE A 11 4.84 -4.81 1.93
N GLY A 12 5.97 -5.05 1.28
CA GLY A 12 6.02 -5.63 -0.05
C GLY A 12 7.39 -5.52 -0.70
N GLU A 13 7.45 -5.87 -1.97
CA GLU A 13 8.65 -5.85 -2.81
C GLU A 13 8.32 -5.31 -4.20
N ALA A 14 9.32 -4.73 -4.87
CA ALA A 14 9.21 -4.36 -6.27
C ALA A 14 9.45 -5.60 -7.14
N THR A 15 8.65 -5.73 -8.19
CA THR A 15 8.73 -6.83 -9.16
C THR A 15 8.89 -6.27 -10.57
N ASP A 16 9.23 -7.11 -11.54
CA ASP A 16 9.38 -6.70 -12.94
C ASP A 16 8.06 -6.36 -13.66
N ASP A 17 6.90 -6.60 -13.02
CA ASP A 17 5.59 -6.21 -13.58
C ASP A 17 5.40 -4.68 -13.53
N SER A 18 5.08 -4.08 -14.68
CA SER A 18 5.07 -2.64 -14.84
C SER A 18 3.67 -2.04 -14.63
N GLY A 19 3.59 -0.98 -13.84
CA GLY A 19 2.39 -0.16 -13.68
C GLY A 19 1.25 -0.82 -12.89
N ARG A 20 1.52 -1.86 -12.10
CA ARG A 20 0.52 -2.56 -11.28
C ARG A 20 0.97 -2.67 -9.84
N VAL A 21 0.02 -2.49 -8.93
CA VAL A 21 0.20 -2.80 -7.51
C VAL A 21 -0.77 -3.92 -7.16
N VAL A 22 -0.26 -5.01 -6.58
CA VAL A 22 -1.06 -6.17 -6.17
C VAL A 22 -0.92 -6.37 -4.67
N VAL A 23 -2.06 -6.52 -3.99
CA VAL A 23 -2.11 -6.73 -2.54
C VAL A 23 -2.47 -8.18 -2.26
N ARG A 24 -1.71 -8.82 -1.36
CA ARG A 24 -2.10 -10.09 -0.74
C ARG A 24 -2.99 -9.79 0.46
N SER A 25 -4.22 -10.29 0.44
CA SER A 25 -5.16 -10.18 1.56
C SER A 25 -4.73 -11.08 2.72
N ALA A 26 -5.34 -10.86 3.89
CA ALA A 26 -5.15 -11.71 5.06
C ALA A 26 -5.54 -13.19 4.79
N PHE A 27 -6.46 -13.42 3.86
CA PHE A 27 -6.91 -14.76 3.45
C PHE A 27 -6.07 -15.35 2.30
N GLY A 28 -4.98 -14.68 1.90
CA GLY A 28 -4.04 -15.16 0.91
C GLY A 28 -4.42 -14.89 -0.56
N THR A 29 -5.61 -14.34 -0.82
CA THR A 29 -6.00 -13.91 -2.18
C THR A 29 -5.20 -12.70 -2.63
N ARG A 30 -4.93 -12.61 -3.93
CA ARG A 30 -4.24 -11.48 -4.56
C ARG A 30 -5.24 -10.66 -5.37
N ARG A 31 -5.20 -9.34 -5.23
CA ARG A 31 -6.03 -8.41 -6.02
C ARG A 31 -5.26 -7.19 -6.44
N MET A 32 -5.62 -6.62 -7.60
CA MET A 32 -5.12 -5.32 -8.03
C MET A 32 -5.57 -4.24 -7.04
N LEU A 33 -4.65 -3.35 -6.68
CA LEU A 33 -4.96 -2.12 -5.96
C LEU A 33 -5.11 -0.99 -6.99
N PRO A 34 -6.34 -0.56 -7.28
CA PRO A 34 -6.55 0.55 -8.21
C PRO A 34 -6.12 1.87 -7.57
N MET A 35 -5.77 2.83 -8.40
CA MET A 35 -5.69 4.23 -7.99
C MET A 35 -7.07 4.70 -7.52
N LEU A 36 -7.12 5.45 -6.42
CA LEU A 36 -8.35 6.08 -5.96
C LEU A 36 -8.82 7.10 -6.99
N SER A 37 -10.14 7.20 -7.17
CA SER A 37 -10.75 8.25 -8.00
C SER A 37 -10.81 9.55 -7.21
N GLY A 38 -9.78 10.40 -7.34
CA GLY A 38 -9.70 11.70 -6.68
C GLY A 38 -9.47 11.61 -5.16
N GLU A 39 -9.62 12.76 -4.50
CA GLU A 39 -9.48 12.89 -3.05
C GLU A 39 -10.69 12.29 -2.32
N GLN A 40 -10.45 11.56 -1.23
CA GLN A 40 -11.51 10.93 -0.43
C GLN A 40 -12.00 11.85 0.69
N LEU A 41 -11.12 12.69 1.24
CA LEU A 41 -11.44 13.61 2.33
C LEU A 41 -10.94 15.01 2.01
N PRO A 42 -11.82 16.01 1.88
CA PRO A 42 -11.40 17.37 1.58
C PRO A 42 -10.51 17.90 2.71
N ARG A 43 -9.35 18.47 2.36
CA ARG A 43 -8.40 19.11 3.30
C ARG A 43 -7.78 18.15 4.33
N ILE A 44 -7.49 16.91 3.94
CA ILE A 44 -6.85 15.89 4.82
C ILE A 44 -5.36 16.15 5.11
N CYS A 45 -4.72 17.01 4.32
CA CYS A 45 -3.34 17.44 4.52
C CYS A 45 -3.25 18.68 5.41
#